data_AF-A0A521KF49-F1
#
_entry.id   AF-A0A521KF49-F1
#
_cell.length_a   1.000
_cell.length_b   1.000
_cell.length_c   1.000
_cell.angle_alpha   90.00
_cell.angle_beta   90.00
_cell.angle_gamma   90.00
#
_symmetry.space_group_name_H-M   'P 1'
#
loop_
_entity.id
_entity.type
_entity.pdbx_description
1 polymer ?
#
loop_
_entity_poly.entity_id
_entity_poly.type
_entity_poly.pdbx_seq_one_letter_code
_entity_poly.pdbx_strand_id
1 'polypeptide(L)'
;MSVSPSVLLLSIAIGGPVLLLALAVLYHAALIARQRADLDLALAEAGLPSEMLIQSTGPMPPTGRGDRDTEEERDLLTEHVSSLVTRSADALALRLEEAMAQMQEQLAHQRSSLETLLSEPARMATASVPMGRAAGEYVRNDAAPTMSSQIARLIDEGLSDRAIARELRIGLEEVKIARSRGGRP
;
A
#
# COMPACT_ATOMS: atom_id res chain seq x y z
N MET A 1 18.43 -31.47 -22.58
CA MET A 1 17.62 -30.70 -23.53
C MET A 1 17.72 -29.23 -23.14
N SER A 2 18.45 -28.42 -23.91
CA SER A 2 18.60 -26.99 -23.66
C SER A 2 17.39 -26.24 -24.24
N VAL A 3 16.60 -25.59 -23.37
CA VAL A 3 15.47 -24.78 -23.79
C VAL A 3 16.00 -23.45 -24.34
N SER A 4 15.48 -22.98 -25.47
CA SER A 4 15.92 -21.73 -26.08
C SER A 4 15.56 -20.53 -25.18
N PRO A 5 16.49 -19.60 -24.90
CA PRO A 5 16.25 -18.45 -24.04
C PRO A 5 15.08 -17.56 -24.53
N SER A 6 14.82 -17.52 -25.84
CA SER A 6 13.68 -16.79 -26.41
C SER A 6 12.33 -17.35 -25.96
N VAL A 7 12.22 -18.67 -25.79
CA VAL A 7 11.00 -19.34 -25.30
C VAL A 7 10.77 -18.99 -23.83
N LEU A 8 11.85 -18.84 -23.06
CA LEU A 8 11.80 -18.47 -21.65
C LEU A 8 11.32 -17.02 -21.48
N LEU A 9 11.86 -16.09 -22.28
CA LEU A 9 11.43 -14.69 -22.27
C LEU A 9 9.98 -14.52 -22.72
N LEU A 10 9.56 -15.25 -23.76
CA LEU A 10 8.17 -15.21 -24.23
C LEU A 10 7.21 -15.76 -23.17
N SER A 11 7.59 -16.85 -22.50
CA SER A 11 6.82 -17.43 -21.39
C SER A 11 6.66 -16.45 -20.23
N ILE A 12 7.74 -15.74 -19.85
CA ILE A 12 7.68 -14.73 -18.79
C ILE A 12 6.82 -13.53 -19.21
N ALA A 13 6.98 -13.05 -20.44
CA ALA A 13 6.27 -11.88 -20.94
C ALA A 13 4.75 -12.09 -21.02
N ILE A 14 4.30 -13.31 -21.32
CA ILE A 14 2.87 -13.65 -21.39
C ILE A 14 2.36 -14.15 -20.03
N GLY A 15 3.14 -15.01 -19.35
CA GLY A 15 2.77 -15.61 -18.08
C GLY A 15 2.71 -14.61 -16.93
N GLY A 16 3.59 -13.62 -16.92
CA GLY A 16 3.64 -12.57 -15.89
C GLY A 16 2.32 -11.79 -15.77
N PRO A 17 1.84 -11.15 -16.86
CA PRO A 17 0.57 -10.43 -16.84
C PRO A 17 -0.63 -11.31 -16.46
N VAL A 18 -0.70 -12.55 -16.96
CA VAL A 18 -1.79 -13.49 -16.63
C VAL A 18 -1.77 -13.85 -15.14
N LEU A 19 -0.59 -14.10 -14.59
CA LEU A 19 -0.43 -14.42 -13.17
C LEU A 19 -0.80 -13.22 -12.29
N LEU A 20 -0.41 -12.00 -12.66
CA LEU A 20 -0.81 -10.77 -11.96
C LEU A 20 -2.32 -10.56 -11.99
N LEU A 21 -2.97 -10.80 -13.13
CA LEU A 21 -4.41 -10.68 -13.27
C LEU A 21 -5.14 -11.71 -12.40
N ALA A 22 -4.68 -12.97 -12.39
CA ALA A 22 -5.24 -14.00 -11.52
C ALA A 22 -5.09 -13.63 -10.03
N LEU A 23 -3.94 -13.08 -9.63
CA LEU A 23 -3.67 -12.65 -8.26
C LEU A 23 -4.55 -11.46 -7.86
N ALA A 24 -4.77 -10.50 -8.76
CA ALA A 24 -5.66 -9.37 -8.55
C ALA A 24 -7.12 -9.81 -8.38
N VAL A 25 -7.61 -10.73 -9.22
CA VAL A 25 -8.96 -11.31 -9.11
C VAL A 25 -9.11 -12.06 -7.78
N LEU A 26 -8.13 -12.88 -7.40
CA LEU A 26 -8.14 -13.61 -6.13
C LEU A 26 -8.14 -12.65 -4.93
N TYR A 27 -7.35 -11.58 -4.99
CA TYR A 27 -7.31 -10.54 -3.96
C TYR A 27 -8.66 -9.84 -3.81
N HIS A 28 -9.31 -9.46 -4.92
CA HIS A 28 -10.63 -8.85 -4.88
C HIS A 28 -11.70 -9.80 -4.34
N ALA A 29 -11.69 -11.08 -4.74
CA ALA A 29 -12.60 -12.08 -4.19
C ALA A 29 -12.43 -12.23 -2.67
N ALA A 30 -11.19 -12.24 -2.18
CA ALA A 30 -10.90 -12.31 -0.75
C ALA A 30 -11.36 -11.05 0.00
N LEU A 31 -11.22 -9.87 -0.61
CA LEU A 31 -11.69 -8.60 -0.05
C LEU A 31 -13.22 -8.59 0.11
N ILE A 32 -13.95 -9.00 -0.94
CA ILE A 32 -15.41 -9.10 -0.93
C ILE A 32 -15.88 -10.11 0.13
N ALA A 33 -15.20 -11.25 0.25
CA ALA A 33 -15.52 -12.25 1.27
C ALA A 33 -15.35 -11.71 2.70
N ARG A 34 -14.31 -10.90 2.95
CA ARG A 34 -14.13 -10.23 4.25
C ARG A 34 -15.22 -9.20 4.53
N GLN A 35 -15.54 -8.36 3.56
CA GLN A 35 -16.61 -7.36 3.71
C GLN A 35 -17.96 -8.01 4.02
N ARG A 36 -18.24 -9.16 3.40
CA ARG A 36 -19.46 -9.91 3.68
C ARG A 36 -19.49 -10.46 5.11
N ALA A 37 -18.36 -11.01 5.59
CA ALA A 37 -18.25 -11.49 6.97
C ALA A 37 -18.41 -10.35 8.00
N ASP A 38 -17.84 -9.18 7.72
CA ASP A 38 -17.98 -8.00 8.58
C ASP A 38 -19.43 -7.49 8.60
N LEU A 39 -20.11 -7.51 7.44
CA LEU A 39 -21.54 -7.19 7.33
C LEU A 39 -22.40 -8.18 8.10
N ASP A 40 -22.15 -9.48 7.96
CA ASP A 40 -22.90 -10.53 8.67
C ASP A 40 -22.71 -10.39 10.20
N LEU A 41 -21.50 -10.03 10.64
CA LEU A 41 -21.21 -9.77 12.05
C LEU A 41 -21.93 -8.52 12.57
N ALA A 42 -21.91 -7.43 11.80
CA ALA A 42 -22.64 -6.20 12.14
C ALA A 42 -24.16 -6.41 12.16
N LEU A 43 -24.70 -7.23 11.24
CA LEU A 43 -26.12 -7.55 11.18
C LEU A 43 -26.54 -8.44 12.36
N ALA A 44 -25.70 -9.40 12.73
CA ALA A 44 -25.89 -10.24 13.93
C ALA A 44 -25.85 -9.41 15.22
N GLU A 45 -24.94 -8.43 15.32
CA GLU A 45 -24.88 -7.49 16.45
C GLU A 45 -26.12 -6.59 16.52
N ALA A 46 -26.68 -6.19 15.37
CA ALA A 46 -27.92 -5.44 15.30
C ALA A 46 -29.18 -6.28 15.61
N GLY A 47 -29.04 -7.60 15.82
CA GLY A 47 -30.16 -8.49 16.13
C GLY A 47 -31.16 -8.68 14.98
N LEU A 48 -30.76 -8.31 13.75
CA LEU A 48 -31.60 -8.46 12.55
C LEU A 48 -31.30 -9.82 11.90
N PRO A 49 -32.28 -10.73 11.80
CA PRO A 49 -32.04 -12.04 11.20
C PRO A 49 -31.77 -11.89 9.68
N SER A 50 -30.61 -12.38 9.23
CA SER A 50 -30.20 -12.40 7.81
C SER A 50 -31.18 -13.11 6.87
N GLU A 51 -32.15 -13.87 7.40
CA GLU A 51 -33.17 -14.56 6.60
C GLU A 51 -34.24 -13.62 6.01
N MET A 52 -34.43 -12.41 6.55
CA MET A 52 -35.47 -11.50 6.03
C MET A 52 -35.14 -10.87 4.66
N LEU A 53 -33.88 -10.91 4.21
CA LEU A 53 -33.46 -10.26 2.96
C LEU A 53 -33.52 -11.16 1.71
N ILE A 54 -33.76 -12.47 1.88
CA ILE A 54 -33.78 -13.44 0.76
C ILE A 54 -35.22 -13.84 0.38
N GLN A 55 -36.23 -13.51 1.19
CA GLN A 55 -37.61 -13.98 0.99
C GLN A 55 -38.56 -12.96 0.33
N SER A 56 -38.04 -11.89 -0.29
CA SER A 56 -38.84 -10.89 -1.03
C SER A 56 -38.87 -11.10 -2.54
N THR A 57 -38.81 -12.36 -3.00
CA THR A 57 -39.10 -12.75 -4.40
C THR A 57 -40.12 -13.89 -4.46
N GLY A 58 -41.10 -13.88 -3.56
CA GLY A 58 -42.32 -14.67 -3.74
C GLY A 58 -43.20 -14.02 -4.82
N PRO A 59 -43.69 -14.75 -5.83
CA PRO A 59 -44.59 -14.20 -6.83
C PRO A 59 -45.93 -13.85 -6.16
N MET A 60 -46.15 -12.57 -5.87
CA MET A 60 -47.47 -12.06 -5.47
C MET A 60 -48.42 -12.07 -6.67
N PRO A 61 -49.72 -12.34 -6.45
CA PRO A 61 -50.73 -12.27 -7.50
C PRO A 61 -50.97 -10.80 -7.92
N PRO A 62 -51.32 -10.55 -9.19
CA PRO A 62 -51.41 -9.21 -9.75
C PRO A 62 -52.64 -8.49 -9.18
N THR A 63 -52.44 -7.72 -8.11
CA THR A 63 -53.40 -6.70 -7.67
C THR A 63 -53.01 -5.38 -8.34
N GLY A 64 -53.38 -5.28 -9.62
CA GLY A 64 -53.17 -4.08 -10.42
C GLY A 64 -53.97 -2.91 -9.88
N ARG A 65 -53.31 -2.00 -9.14
CA ARG A 65 -53.61 -0.56 -9.16
C ARG A 65 -52.63 0.36 -8.43
N GLY A 66 -51.51 -0.13 -7.88
CA GLY A 66 -50.53 0.70 -7.15
C GLY A 66 -49.09 0.69 -7.67
N ASP A 67 -48.81 0.01 -8.79
CA ASP A 67 -47.43 -0.33 -9.21
C ASP A 67 -46.66 0.80 -9.92
N ARG A 68 -47.36 1.85 -10.38
CA ARG A 68 -46.71 2.94 -11.14
C ARG A 68 -45.80 3.81 -10.27
N ASP A 69 -46.23 4.09 -9.04
CA ASP A 69 -45.47 4.96 -8.14
C ASP A 69 -44.17 4.28 -7.67
N THR A 70 -44.18 2.94 -7.55
CA THR A 70 -43.00 2.15 -7.16
C THR A 70 -42.00 1.92 -8.30
N GLU A 71 -42.45 1.88 -9.56
CA GLU A 71 -41.56 1.83 -10.71
C GLU A 71 -40.86 3.18 -10.91
N GLU A 72 -41.59 4.29 -10.81
CA GLU A 72 -41.01 5.64 -10.91
C GLU A 72 -39.96 5.91 -9.80
N GLU A 73 -40.22 5.47 -8.57
CA GLU A 73 -39.24 5.61 -7.47
C GLU A 73 -37.96 4.78 -7.70
N ARG A 74 -38.09 3.58 -8.27
CA ARG A 74 -36.94 2.73 -8.62
C ARG A 74 -36.10 3.31 -9.74
N ASP A 75 -36.74 3.93 -10.74
CA ASP A 75 -36.04 4.57 -11.84
C ASP A 75 -35.25 5.79 -11.35
N LEU A 76 -35.83 6.62 -10.48
CA LEU A 76 -35.15 7.77 -9.86
C LEU A 76 -33.97 7.35 -8.99
N LEU A 77 -34.12 6.27 -8.21
CA LEU A 77 -33.02 5.71 -7.40
C LEU A 77 -31.90 5.15 -8.29
N THR A 78 -32.26 4.46 -9.37
CA THR A 78 -31.29 3.90 -10.32
C THR A 78 -30.51 5.01 -11.03
N GLU A 79 -31.20 6.07 -11.45
CA GLU A 79 -30.56 7.26 -12.04
C GLU A 79 -29.61 7.93 -11.03
N HIS A 80 -30.05 8.13 -9.78
CA HIS A 80 -29.20 8.73 -8.75
C HIS A 80 -27.96 7.87 -8.48
N VAL A 81 -28.11 6.55 -8.30
CA VAL A 81 -26.97 5.64 -8.11
C VAL A 81 -26.02 5.70 -9.31
N SER A 82 -26.54 5.71 -10.54
CA SER A 82 -25.72 5.83 -11.74
C SER A 82 -24.92 7.14 -11.76
N SER A 83 -25.55 8.27 -11.38
CA SER A 83 -24.89 9.57 -11.29
C SER A 83 -23.81 9.60 -10.20
N LEU A 84 -24.07 8.94 -9.06
CA LEU A 84 -23.13 8.87 -7.95
C LEU A 84 -21.91 8.01 -8.32
N VAL A 85 -22.15 6.88 -8.98
CA VAL A 85 -21.10 5.98 -9.48
C VAL A 85 -20.25 6.70 -10.52
N THR A 86 -20.84 7.33 -11.52
CA THR A 86 -20.10 8.09 -12.54
C THR A 86 -19.27 9.20 -11.90
N ARG A 87 -19.86 9.99 -10.98
CA ARG A 87 -19.13 11.04 -10.25
C ARG A 87 -17.98 10.48 -9.41
N SER A 88 -18.16 9.32 -8.80
CA SER A 88 -17.11 8.65 -8.04
C SER A 88 -15.98 8.12 -8.93
N ALA A 89 -16.32 7.61 -10.12
CA ALA A 89 -15.37 7.14 -11.11
C ALA A 89 -14.53 8.30 -11.66
N ASP A 90 -15.17 9.44 -11.97
CA ASP A 90 -14.48 10.65 -12.41
C ASP A 90 -13.52 11.19 -11.33
N ALA A 91 -13.96 11.21 -10.07
CA ALA A 91 -13.11 11.62 -8.95
C ALA A 91 -11.90 10.69 -8.74
N LEU A 92 -12.07 9.38 -8.97
CA LEU A 92 -10.98 8.41 -8.93
C LEU A 92 -10.02 8.60 -10.09
N ALA A 93 -10.51 8.85 -11.31
CA ALA A 93 -9.69 9.10 -12.48
C ALA A 93 -8.78 10.33 -12.27
N LEU A 94 -9.36 11.43 -11.76
CA LEU A 94 -8.59 12.64 -11.42
C LEU A 94 -7.51 12.39 -10.36
N ARG A 95 -7.84 11.63 -9.30
CA ARG A 95 -6.83 11.26 -8.28
C ARG A 95 -5.71 10.41 -8.84
N LEU A 96 -6.03 9.50 -9.76
CA LEU A 96 -5.03 8.63 -10.38
C LEU A 96 -4.11 9.44 -11.29
N GLU A 97 -4.66 10.37 -12.06
CA GLU A 97 -3.90 11.31 -12.88
C GLU A 97 -2.96 12.18 -12.03
N GLU A 98 -3.45 12.73 -10.92
CA GLU A 98 -2.65 13.50 -9.97
C GLU A 98 -1.52 12.66 -9.34
N ALA A 99 -1.83 11.43 -8.94
CA ALA A 99 -0.83 10.52 -8.38
C ALA A 99 0.26 10.16 -9.41
N MET A 100 -0.11 9.97 -10.68
CA MET A 100 0.85 9.73 -11.76
C MET A 100 1.74 10.95 -12.00
N ALA A 101 1.18 12.16 -11.99
CA ALA A 101 1.94 13.40 -12.13
C ALA A 101 2.96 13.56 -10.99
N GLN A 102 2.57 13.31 -9.73
CA GLN A 102 3.47 13.35 -8.58
C GLN A 102 4.60 12.32 -8.70
N MET A 103 4.30 11.11 -9.17
CA MET A 103 5.32 10.07 -9.34
C MET A 103 6.34 10.44 -10.44
N GLN A 104 5.89 11.04 -11.53
CA GLN A 104 6.78 11.53 -12.59
C GLN A 104 7.69 12.65 -12.08
N GLU A 105 7.15 13.56 -11.28
CA GLU A 105 7.93 14.63 -10.65
C GLU A 105 8.99 14.08 -9.70
N GLN A 106 8.65 13.08 -8.89
CA GLN A 106 9.62 12.39 -8.01
C GLN A 106 10.74 11.71 -8.80
N LEU A 107 10.41 11.02 -9.90
CA LEU A 107 11.42 10.40 -10.76
C LEU A 107 12.30 11.45 -11.43
N ALA A 108 11.75 12.59 -11.85
CA ALA A 108 12.52 13.70 -12.41
C ALA A 108 13.50 14.28 -11.36
N HIS A 109 13.05 14.45 -10.12
CA HIS A 109 13.90 14.90 -9.01
C HIS A 109 15.02 13.89 -8.71
N GLN A 110 14.71 12.60 -8.67
CA GLN A 110 15.72 11.55 -8.47
C GLN A 110 16.77 11.56 -9.58
N ARG A 111 16.35 11.72 -10.83
CA ARG A 111 17.28 11.82 -11.97
C ARG A 111 18.17 13.05 -11.86
N SER A 112 17.61 14.21 -11.54
CA SER A 112 18.38 15.44 -11.35
C SER A 112 19.38 15.33 -10.18
N SER A 113 18.97 14.71 -9.06
CA SER A 113 19.85 14.46 -7.93
C SER A 113 21.00 13.52 -8.29
N LEU A 114 20.73 12.45 -9.04
CA LEU A 114 21.75 11.54 -9.53
C LEU A 114 22.69 12.22 -10.54
N GLU A 115 22.15 13.04 -11.43
CA GLU A 115 22.94 13.83 -12.38
C GLU A 115 23.88 14.79 -11.65
N THR A 116 23.42 15.40 -10.55
CA THR A 116 24.25 16.27 -9.70
C THR A 116 25.39 15.49 -9.06
N LEU A 117 25.10 14.35 -8.43
CA LEU A 117 26.12 13.49 -7.81
C LEU A 117 27.13 12.94 -8.82
N LEU A 118 26.67 12.58 -10.02
CA LEU A 118 27.51 12.08 -11.10
C LEU A 118 28.28 13.18 -11.85
N SER A 119 27.84 14.44 -11.76
CA SER A 119 28.54 15.61 -12.30
C SER A 119 29.60 16.17 -11.34
N GLU A 120 29.63 15.70 -10.09
CA GLU A 120 30.60 16.07 -9.07
C GLU A 120 31.90 15.20 -8.95
N PRO A 121 32.41 14.45 -9.95
CA PRO A 121 33.65 13.66 -9.79
C PRO A 121 34.94 14.37 -10.25
N ALA A 122 34.95 15.67 -10.57
CA ALA A 122 36.13 16.30 -11.20
C ALA A 122 36.89 17.36 -10.36
N ARG A 123 36.41 17.77 -9.17
CA ARG A 123 37.08 18.84 -8.40
C ARG A 123 37.86 18.40 -7.15
N MET A 124 37.78 17.14 -6.73
CA MET A 124 38.54 16.64 -5.56
C MET A 124 39.69 15.68 -5.89
N ALA A 125 39.94 15.37 -7.17
CA ALA A 125 41.00 14.42 -7.57
C ALA A 125 42.39 15.05 -7.84
N THR A 126 42.64 16.29 -7.42
CA THR A 126 43.97 16.95 -7.53
C THR A 126 44.52 17.45 -6.20
N ALA A 127 44.10 16.87 -5.08
CA ALA A 127 44.85 16.98 -3.82
C ALA A 127 45.62 15.67 -3.60
N SER A 128 46.86 15.66 -4.07
CA SER A 128 47.89 14.67 -3.79
C SER A 128 47.93 14.30 -2.30
N VAL A 129 47.64 13.03 -1.96
CA VAL A 129 47.93 12.46 -0.64
C VAL A 129 48.79 11.19 -0.83
N PRO A 130 49.96 11.12 -0.19
CA PRO A 130 50.97 10.10 -0.48
C PRO A 130 50.59 8.72 0.06
N MET A 131 50.89 7.69 -0.72
CA MET A 131 50.95 6.30 -0.27
C MET A 131 51.97 6.17 0.88
N GLY A 132 51.55 5.61 2.02
CA GLY A 132 52.47 5.01 2.98
C GLY A 132 52.02 5.07 4.44
N ARG A 133 51.40 3.99 4.93
CA ARG A 133 51.49 3.37 6.29
C ARG A 133 50.27 2.43 6.46
N ALA A 134 50.46 1.10 6.40
CA ALA A 134 50.88 0.22 7.50
C ALA A 134 49.87 0.18 8.67
N ALA A 135 49.08 -0.89 8.66
CA ALA A 135 48.47 -1.64 9.77
C ALA A 135 48.21 -0.93 11.11
N GLY A 136 46.94 -0.92 11.53
CA GLY A 136 46.58 -1.08 12.95
C GLY A 136 45.93 0.10 13.65
N GLU A 137 45.45 1.13 12.95
CA GLU A 137 44.71 2.21 13.60
C GLU A 137 43.21 1.95 13.52
N TYR A 138 42.67 1.47 14.65
CA TYR A 138 41.23 1.38 14.87
C TYR A 138 40.63 2.78 14.67
N VAL A 139 40.05 2.99 13.49
CA VAL A 139 39.11 4.08 13.25
C VAL A 139 38.04 3.94 14.32
N ARG A 140 38.11 4.86 15.29
CA ARG A 140 37.07 5.10 16.28
C ARG A 140 35.84 5.43 15.43
N ASN A 141 34.98 4.43 15.27
CA ASN A 141 33.72 4.56 14.57
C ASN A 141 32.92 5.65 15.28
N ASP A 142 32.91 6.86 14.73
CA ASP A 142 31.76 7.75 14.76
C ASP A 142 30.66 7.09 13.94
N ALA A 143 30.23 5.90 14.40
CA ALA A 143 29.13 5.17 13.82
C ALA A 143 27.90 6.05 13.99
N ALA A 144 27.27 6.38 12.86
CA ALA A 144 25.95 6.98 12.86
C ALA A 144 25.07 6.27 13.89
N PRO A 145 24.32 7.00 14.73
CA PRO A 145 23.57 6.44 15.82
C PRO A 145 22.65 5.34 15.27
N THR A 146 22.98 4.08 15.59
CA THR A 146 22.21 2.91 15.17
C THR A 146 20.76 3.08 15.61
N MET A 147 19.81 2.61 14.81
CA MET A 147 18.38 2.73 15.12
C MET A 147 18.03 2.23 16.54
N SER A 148 18.73 1.21 17.05
CA SER A 148 18.61 0.72 18.43
C SER A 148 19.03 1.72 19.49
N SER A 149 20.09 2.53 19.28
CA SER A 149 20.52 3.55 20.24
C SER A 149 19.63 4.79 20.21
N GLN A 150 19.01 5.10 19.07
CA GLN A 150 17.96 6.13 18.98
C GLN A 150 16.70 5.71 19.73
N ILE A 151 16.26 4.46 19.55
CA ILE A 151 15.12 3.91 20.29
C ILE A 151 15.40 3.91 21.81
N ALA A 152 16.61 3.52 22.24
CA ALA A 152 16.98 3.55 23.65
C ALA A 152 16.91 4.97 24.26
N ARG A 153 17.43 5.99 23.55
CA ARG A 153 17.32 7.39 23.98
C ARG A 153 15.87 7.85 24.14
N LEU A 154 15.01 7.53 23.17
CA LEU A 154 13.60 7.93 23.24
C LEU A 154 12.84 7.21 24.38
N ILE A 155 13.25 5.99 24.72
CA ILE A 155 12.73 5.28 25.90
C ILE A 155 13.19 5.97 27.20
N ASP A 156 14.46 6.39 27.28
CA ASP A 156 14.99 7.12 28.43
C ASP A 156 14.31 8.50 28.61
N GLU A 157 13.85 9.11 27.52
CA GLU A 157 13.02 10.32 27.51
C GLU A 157 11.55 10.05 27.92
N GLY A 158 11.18 8.79 28.18
CA GLY A 158 9.85 8.40 28.66
C GLY A 158 8.79 8.25 27.56
N LEU A 159 9.20 8.16 26.29
CA LEU A 159 8.27 8.04 25.17
C LEU A 159 7.69 6.62 25.08
N SER A 160 6.39 6.55 24.79
CA SER A 160 5.71 5.29 24.51
C SER A 160 6.13 4.69 23.17
N ASP A 161 6.04 3.36 23.02
CA ASP A 161 6.41 2.65 21.78
C ASP A 161 5.67 3.16 20.54
N ARG A 162 4.43 3.64 20.71
CA ARG A 162 3.66 4.28 19.62
C ARG A 162 4.22 5.65 19.23
N ALA A 163 4.75 6.41 20.20
CA ALA A 163 5.40 7.69 19.92
C ALA A 163 6.75 7.48 19.22
N ILE A 164 7.52 6.49 19.67
CA ILE A 164 8.80 6.10 19.06
C ILE A 164 8.61 5.64 17.61
N ALA A 165 7.60 4.81 17.34
CA ALA A 165 7.27 4.35 15.99
C ALA A 165 6.90 5.53 15.05
N ARG A 166 6.16 6.52 15.57
CA ARG A 166 5.82 7.74 14.81
C ARG A 166 7.04 8.62 14.55
N GLU A 167 7.87 8.81 15.56
CA GLU A 167 9.06 9.68 15.49
C GLU A 167 10.09 9.12 14.50
N LEU A 168 10.35 7.82 14.55
CA LEU A 168 11.31 7.14 13.70
C LEU A 168 10.71 6.66 12.37
N ARG A 169 9.40 6.86 12.14
CA ARG A 169 8.65 6.40 10.97
C ARG A 169 8.81 4.90 10.68
N ILE A 170 8.83 4.10 11.74
CA ILE A 170 9.00 2.63 11.71
C ILE A 170 7.76 1.92 12.25
N GLY A 171 7.64 0.63 11.97
CA GLY A 171 6.55 -0.20 12.48
C GLY A 171 6.68 -0.46 13.99
N LEU A 172 5.55 -0.63 14.70
CA LEU A 172 5.53 -1.02 16.12
C LEU A 172 6.29 -2.33 16.40
N GLU A 173 6.24 -3.26 15.45
CA GLU A 173 6.98 -4.53 15.55
C GLU A 173 8.49 -4.32 15.41
N GLU A 174 8.94 -3.34 14.62
CA GLU A 174 10.36 -3.01 14.49
C GLU A 174 10.90 -2.38 15.80
N VAL A 175 10.10 -1.55 16.47
CA VAL A 175 10.43 -0.99 17.80
C VAL A 175 10.58 -2.12 18.84
N LYS A 176 9.67 -3.09 18.85
CA LYS A 176 9.76 -4.27 19.75
C LYS A 176 10.99 -5.13 19.45
N ILE A 177 11.31 -5.36 18.18
CA ILE A 177 12.47 -6.15 17.77
C ILE A 177 13.75 -5.42 18.18
N ALA A 178 13.84 -4.11 17.97
CA ALA A 178 14.99 -3.31 18.37
C ALA A 178 15.17 -3.29 19.90
N ARG A 179 14.08 -3.19 20.67
CA ARG A 179 14.11 -3.27 22.14
C ARG A 179 14.57 -4.65 22.63
N SER A 180 14.07 -5.73 22.04
CA SER A 180 14.47 -7.10 22.42
C SER A 180 15.91 -7.45 21.99
N ARG A 181 16.44 -6.79 20.95
CA ARG A 181 17.85 -6.91 20.54
C ARG A 181 18.80 -6.02 21.36
N GLY A 182 18.35 -4.86 21.83
CA GLY A 182 19.11 -3.96 22.70
C GLY A 182 19.12 -4.36 24.17
N GLY A 183 18.17 -5.19 24.59
CA GLY A 183 18.08 -5.74 25.94
C GLY A 183 18.79 -7.09 26.07
N ARG A 184 20.12 -7.10 26.09
CA ARG A 184 20.88 -8.21 26.71
C ARG A 184 21.95 -7.63 27.65
N PRO A 185 21.99 -8.05 28.93
CA PRO A 185 23.06 -7.68 29.86
C PRO A 185 24.41 -8.25 29.43
#